data_AF-A0A1W1ZE23-F1
#
_entry.id   AF-A0A1W1ZE23-F1
#
_cell.length_a   1.000
_cell.length_b   1.000
_cell.length_c   1.000
_cell.angle_alpha   90.00
_cell.angle_beta   90.00
_cell.angle_gamma   90.00
#
_symmetry.space_group_name_H-M   'P 1'
#
loop_
_entity.id
_entity.type
_entity.pdbx_description
1 polymer ?
#
loop_
_entity_poly.entity_id
_entity_poly.type
_entity_poly.pdbx_seq_one_letter_code
_entity_poly.pdbx_strand_id
1 'polypeptide(L)'
;MKILNNKSLQTFLAIGPMISIIITLLGYFIFAFGTVIYAIVEEPESDPSLFFTGGMLFFFVLMILSFILSLANIVFFVLHAAKNPNLEKENMRLIWILVIVFVMVFGLGSMIYWFAEIKTKNPKPIIPNQF
;
A
#
# COMPACT_ATOMS: atom_id res chain seq x y z
N MET A 1 0.10 12.47 19.44
CA MET A 1 0.65 12.32 18.07
C MET A 1 -0.44 12.67 17.05
N LYS A 2 -0.44 13.90 16.51
CA LYS A 2 -1.46 14.43 15.57
C LYS A 2 -1.59 13.61 14.25
N ILE A 3 -0.65 12.71 13.98
CA ILE A 3 -0.51 11.97 12.72
C ILE A 3 -1.60 10.91 12.51
N LEU A 4 -2.05 10.23 13.57
CA LEU A 4 -3.09 9.20 13.46
C LEU A 4 -4.46 9.77 13.11
N ASN A 5 -4.69 11.06 13.38
CA ASN A 5 -5.94 11.77 13.07
C ASN A 5 -5.88 12.59 11.78
N ASN A 6 -4.76 12.54 11.06
CA ASN A 6 -4.60 13.28 9.81
C ASN A 6 -5.40 12.57 8.70
N LYS A 7 -6.54 13.14 8.32
CA LYS A 7 -7.43 12.61 7.27
C LYS A 7 -6.72 12.37 5.94
N SER A 8 -5.82 13.28 5.53
CA SER A 8 -5.10 13.16 4.26
C SER A 8 -4.13 11.97 4.29
N LEU A 9 -3.41 11.78 5.40
CA LEU A 9 -2.50 10.66 5.57
C LEU A 9 -3.25 9.32 5.67
N GLN A 10 -4.36 9.27 6.40
CA GLN A 10 -5.23 8.09 6.48
C GLN A 10 -5.73 7.69 5.09
N THR A 11 -6.20 8.66 4.31
CA THR A 11 -6.73 8.42 2.96
C THR A 11 -5.62 7.96 2.01
N PHE A 12 -4.46 8.61 2.06
CA PHE A 12 -3.30 8.24 1.26
C PHE A 12 -2.81 6.83 1.57
N LEU A 13 -2.70 6.44 2.84
CA LEU A 13 -2.26 5.10 3.21
C LEU A 13 -3.31 4.01 2.96
N ALA A 14 -4.61 4.35 3.01
CA ALA A 14 -5.68 3.41 2.68
C ALA A 14 -5.73 3.07 1.19
N ILE A 15 -5.59 4.09 0.33
CA ILE A 15 -5.79 3.97 -1.13
C ILE A 15 -4.46 3.79 -1.87
N GLY A 16 -3.38 4.37 -1.33
CA GLY A 16 -2.06 4.41 -1.95
C GLY A 16 -1.50 3.06 -2.37
N PRO A 17 -1.54 2.02 -1.52
CA PRO A 17 -1.11 0.67 -1.91
C PRO A 17 -1.92 0.11 -3.09
N MET A 18 -3.23 0.35 -3.16
CA MET A 18 -4.02 -0.10 -4.32
C MET A 18 -3.59 0.62 -5.61
N ILE A 19 -3.39 1.94 -5.53
CA ILE A 19 -2.90 2.73 -6.66
C ILE A 19 -1.50 2.25 -7.06
N SER A 20 -0.62 1.98 -6.10
CA SER A 20 0.76 1.55 -6.37
C SER A 20 0.81 0.19 -7.06
N ILE A 21 -0.11 -0.72 -6.72
CA ILE A 21 -0.28 -1.99 -7.42
C ILE A 21 -0.71 -1.77 -8.86
N ILE A 22 -1.70 -0.91 -9.11
CA ILE A 22 -2.15 -0.59 -10.47
C ILE A 22 -0.99 -0.02 -11.28
N ILE A 23 -0.25 0.94 -10.73
CA ILE A 23 0.92 1.55 -11.38
C ILE A 23 2.00 0.50 -11.65
N THR A 24 2.29 -0.38 -10.70
CA THR A 24 3.30 -1.44 -10.86
C THR A 24 2.88 -2.44 -11.93
N LEU A 25 1.60 -2.80 -12.00
CA LEU A 25 1.05 -3.71 -13.00
C LEU A 25 1.10 -3.09 -14.41
N LEU A 26 0.75 -1.81 -14.53
CA LEU A 26 0.90 -1.06 -15.78
C LEU A 26 2.36 -0.96 -16.21
N GLY A 27 3.26 -0.64 -15.27
CA GLY A 27 4.70 -0.62 -15.51
C GLY A 27 5.24 -1.96 -15.98
N TYR A 28 4.76 -3.05 -15.39
CA TYR A 28 5.09 -4.41 -15.82
C TYR A 28 4.63 -4.68 -17.27
N PHE A 29 3.39 -4.33 -17.63
CA PHE A 29 2.91 -4.53 -19.00
C PHE A 29 3.69 -3.70 -20.00
N ILE A 30 3.95 -2.42 -19.70
CA ILE A 30 4.75 -1.55 -20.56
C ILE A 30 6.14 -2.15 -20.77
N PHE A 31 6.77 -2.64 -19.71
CA PHE A 31 8.07 -3.32 -19.80
C PHE A 31 7.98 -4.60 -20.64
N ALA A 32 7.05 -5.51 -20.32
CA ALA A 32 6.91 -6.79 -21.01
C ALA A 32 6.62 -6.61 -22.51
N PHE A 33 5.62 -5.81 -22.87
CA PHE A 33 5.32 -5.53 -24.27
C PHE A 33 6.45 -4.77 -24.97
N GLY A 34 7.08 -3.82 -24.27
CA GLY A 34 8.25 -3.12 -24.78
C GLY A 34 9.39 -4.05 -25.14
N THR A 35 9.69 -5.04 -24.29
CA THR A 35 10.76 -6.02 -24.56
C THR A 35 10.44 -6.92 -25.77
N VAL A 36 9.18 -7.33 -25.92
CA VAL A 36 8.72 -8.12 -27.07
C VAL A 36 8.81 -7.31 -28.36
N ILE A 37 8.35 -6.06 -28.35
CA ILE A 37 8.41 -5.17 -29.52
C ILE A 37 9.88 -4.91 -29.91
N TYR A 38 10.74 -4.62 -28.94
CA TYR A 38 12.17 -4.41 -29.17
C TYR A 38 12.80 -5.61 -29.87
N ALA A 39 12.50 -6.83 -29.39
CA ALA A 39 13.02 -8.08 -29.97
C ALA A 39 12.51 -8.39 -31.40
N ILE A 40 11.40 -7.79 -31.82
CA ILE A 40 10.81 -8.00 -33.16
C ILE A 40 11.31 -6.94 -34.15
N VAL A 41 11.55 -5.70 -33.68
CA VAL A 41 11.79 -4.53 -34.53
C VAL A 41 13.29 -4.22 -34.72
N GLU A 42 14.14 -4.44 -33.71
CA GLU A 42 15.56 -4.11 -33.84
C GLU A 42 16.37 -5.23 -34.52
N GLU A 43 17.36 -4.81 -35.32
CA GLU A 43 18.31 -5.71 -35.99
C GLU A 43 19.24 -6.39 -34.97
N PRO A 44 19.75 -7.60 -35.25
CA PRO A 44 20.55 -8.39 -34.31
C PRO A 44 21.85 -7.71 -33.80
N GLU A 45 22.25 -6.56 -34.34
CA GLU A 45 23.42 -5.79 -33.89
C GLU A 45 23.12 -4.76 -32.79
N SER A 46 21.86 -4.46 -32.49
CA SER A 46 21.52 -3.54 -31.42
C SER A 46 21.70 -4.21 -30.04
N ASP A 47 22.44 -3.58 -29.14
CA ASP A 47 22.61 -4.08 -27.77
C ASP A 47 21.31 -3.93 -26.95
N PRO A 48 20.57 -5.02 -26.66
CA PRO A 48 19.31 -4.97 -25.92
C PRO A 48 19.51 -4.62 -24.45
N SER A 49 20.75 -4.64 -23.96
CA SER A 49 21.09 -4.58 -22.55
C SER A 49 20.59 -3.28 -21.91
N LEU A 50 20.63 -2.16 -22.62
CA LEU A 50 20.22 -0.86 -22.08
C LEU A 50 18.71 -0.81 -21.82
N PHE A 51 17.90 -1.27 -22.78
CA PHE A 51 16.43 -1.29 -22.67
C PHE A 51 15.99 -2.25 -21.56
N PHE A 52 16.57 -3.46 -21.55
CA PHE A 52 16.24 -4.48 -20.56
C PHE A 52 16.67 -4.07 -19.15
N THR A 53 17.90 -3.58 -18.97
CA THR A 53 18.44 -3.18 -17.66
C THR A 53 17.73 -1.94 -17.13
N GLY A 54 17.47 -0.94 -17.98
CA GLY A 54 16.75 0.27 -17.59
C GLY A 54 15.30 -0.01 -17.18
N GLY A 55 14.58 -0.81 -17.97
CA GLY A 55 13.21 -1.22 -17.67
C GLY A 55 13.12 -2.09 -16.42
N MET A 56 14.07 -3.02 -16.24
CA MET A 56 14.15 -3.87 -15.05
C MET A 56 14.44 -3.05 -13.79
N LEU A 57 15.42 -2.13 -13.83
CA LEU A 57 15.74 -1.26 -12.69
C LEU A 57 14.53 -0.40 -12.30
N PHE A 58 13.86 0.20 -13.28
CA PHE A 58 12.65 0.99 -13.03
C PHE A 58 11.55 0.15 -12.36
N PHE A 59 11.31 -1.07 -12.86
CA PHE A 59 10.33 -1.98 -12.27
C PHE A 59 10.69 -2.35 -10.83
N PHE A 60 11.97 -2.65 -10.54
CA PHE A 60 12.42 -2.92 -9.18
C PHE A 60 12.22 -1.73 -8.24
N VAL A 61 12.50 -0.50 -8.70
CA VAL A 61 12.25 0.71 -7.91
C VAL A 61 10.77 0.85 -7.57
N LEU A 62 9.87 0.66 -8.54
CA LEU A 62 8.42 0.70 -8.30
C LEU A 62 7.94 -0.38 -7.31
N MET A 63 8.50 -1.59 -7.41
CA MET A 63 8.23 -2.68 -6.48
C MET A 63 8.66 -2.34 -5.06
N ILE A 64 9.87 -1.81 -4.87
CA ILE A 64 10.39 -1.42 -3.56
C ILE A 64 9.54 -0.29 -2.96
N LEU A 65 9.17 0.73 -3.75
CA LEU A 65 8.30 1.80 -3.30
C LEU A 65 6.92 1.29 -2.88
N SER A 66 6.32 0.39 -3.67
CA SER A 66 5.05 -0.24 -3.33
C SER A 66 5.14 -1.08 -2.06
N PHE A 67 6.26 -1.77 -1.84
CA PHE A 67 6.52 -2.54 -0.64
C PHE A 67 6.63 -1.65 0.60
N ILE A 68 7.43 -0.57 0.53
CA ILE A 68 7.57 0.40 1.63
C ILE A 68 6.22 1.04 1.98
N LEU A 69 5.45 1.43 0.96
CA LEU A 69 4.13 2.02 1.16
C LEU A 69 3.16 1.02 1.82
N SER A 70 3.20 -0.24 1.42
CA SER A 70 2.41 -1.32 2.03
C SER A 70 2.81 -1.56 3.48
N LEU A 71 4.10 -1.53 3.81
CA LEU A 71 4.57 -1.67 5.18
C LEU A 71 4.11 -0.49 6.05
N ALA A 72 4.25 0.74 5.55
CA ALA A 72 3.78 1.95 6.25
C ALA A 72 2.26 1.91 6.50
N ASN A 73 1.50 1.43 5.51
CA ASN A 73 0.07 1.21 5.61
C ASN A 73 -0.30 0.26 6.78
N ILE A 74 0.31 -0.93 6.86
CA ILE A 74 0.05 -1.89 7.94
C ILE A 74 0.33 -1.24 9.31
N VAL A 75 1.53 -0.71 9.48
CA VAL A 75 1.97 -0.15 10.76
C VAL A 75 1.00 0.95 11.20
N PHE A 76 0.58 1.82 10.26
CA PHE A 76 -0.36 2.90 10.55
C PHE A 76 -1.73 2.38 11.01
N PHE A 77 -2.38 1.48 10.26
CA PHE A 77 -3.73 1.03 10.62
C PHE A 77 -3.76 0.06 11.80
N VAL A 78 -2.72 -0.75 12.00
CA VAL A 78 -2.59 -1.56 13.23
C VAL A 78 -2.48 -0.65 14.45
N LEU A 79 -1.64 0.39 14.41
CA LEU A 79 -1.54 1.36 15.49
C LEU A 79 -2.85 2.13 15.71
N HIS A 80 -3.55 2.47 14.63
CA HIS A 80 -4.85 3.12 14.73
C HIS A 80 -5.89 2.21 15.38
N ALA A 81 -5.98 0.94 14.98
CA ALA A 81 -6.89 -0.05 15.56
C ALA A 81 -6.56 -0.35 17.02
N ALA A 82 -5.27 -0.48 17.35
CA ALA A 82 -4.81 -0.72 18.72
C ALA A 82 -5.12 0.44 19.68
N LYS A 83 -5.22 1.68 19.17
CA LYS A 83 -5.52 2.88 19.98
C LYS A 83 -6.97 3.36 19.85
N ASN A 84 -7.79 2.68 19.04
CA ASN A 84 -9.18 3.06 18.86
C ASN A 84 -10.00 2.57 20.07
N PRO A 85 -10.63 3.46 20.85
CA PRO A 85 -11.43 3.09 22.01
C PRO A 85 -12.76 2.45 21.63
N ASN A 86 -13.29 2.75 20.44
CA ASN A 86 -14.53 2.16 19.97
C ASN A 86 -14.39 0.65 19.74
N LEU A 87 -13.16 0.14 19.65
CA LEU A 87 -12.84 -1.28 19.45
C LEU A 87 -12.50 -2.01 20.75
N GLU A 88 -12.46 -1.31 21.89
CA GLU A 88 -12.22 -1.95 23.20
C GLU A 88 -13.40 -2.77 23.67
N LYS A 89 -14.60 -2.39 23.25
CA LYS A 89 -15.81 -3.15 23.52
C LYS A 89 -15.82 -4.38 22.60
N GLU A 90 -16.04 -5.56 23.20
CA GLU A 90 -16.35 -6.81 22.48
C GLU A 90 -15.20 -7.48 21.69
N ASN A 91 -13.94 -7.31 22.08
CA ASN A 91 -12.77 -7.93 21.40
C ASN A 91 -12.61 -7.52 19.91
N MET A 92 -13.34 -6.51 19.44
CA MET A 92 -13.32 -6.04 18.05
C MET A 92 -11.94 -5.53 17.62
N ARG A 93 -11.12 -5.06 18.57
CA ARG A 93 -9.73 -4.66 18.31
C ARG A 93 -8.91 -5.80 17.70
N LEU A 94 -8.99 -7.00 18.25
CA LEU A 94 -8.24 -8.14 17.75
C LEU A 94 -8.71 -8.53 16.35
N ILE A 95 -10.03 -8.56 16.14
CA ILE A 95 -10.63 -8.88 14.85
C ILE A 95 -10.14 -7.92 13.77
N TRP A 96 -10.16 -6.61 14.02
CA TRP A 96 -9.69 -5.64 13.04
C TRP A 96 -8.19 -5.74 12.75
N ILE A 97 -7.37 -6.00 13.76
CA ILE A 97 -5.93 -6.24 13.55
C ILE A 97 -5.73 -7.49 12.68
N LEU A 98 -6.46 -8.58 12.95
CA LEU A 98 -6.43 -9.78 12.13
C LEU A 98 -6.88 -9.49 10.70
N VAL A 99 -7.95 -8.71 10.50
CA VAL A 99 -8.40 -8.31 9.15
C VAL A 99 -7.33 -7.50 8.42
N ILE A 100 -6.69 -6.54 9.08
CA ILE A 100 -5.64 -5.71 8.47
C ILE A 100 -4.43 -6.57 8.05
N VAL A 101 -4.03 -7.54 8.87
CA VAL A 101 -2.84 -8.37 8.63
C VAL A 101 -3.11 -9.54 7.67
N PHE A 102 -4.24 -10.23 7.80
CA PHE A 102 -4.55 -11.42 6.99
C PHE A 102 -5.31 -11.11 5.70
N VAL A 103 -6.15 -10.07 5.67
CA VAL A 103 -6.86 -9.61 4.46
C VAL A 103 -6.02 -8.54 3.73
N MET A 104 -4.69 -8.58 3.91
CA MET A 104 -3.75 -7.61 3.37
C MET A 104 -3.51 -7.76 1.86
N VAL A 105 -4.09 -8.78 1.21
CA VAL A 105 -3.98 -8.96 -0.24
C VAL A 105 -4.42 -7.66 -0.92
N PHE A 106 -3.48 -7.03 -1.61
CA PHE A 106 -3.63 -5.73 -2.27
C PHE A 106 -4.03 -4.53 -1.38
N GLY A 107 -3.80 -4.59 -0.06
CA GLY A 107 -4.14 -3.49 0.85
C GLY A 107 -5.64 -3.39 1.19
N LEU A 108 -6.43 -4.42 0.88
CA LEU A 108 -7.87 -4.43 1.11
C LEU A 108 -8.25 -4.35 2.59
N GLY A 109 -7.58 -5.09 3.48
CA GLY A 109 -7.88 -5.09 4.92
C GLY A 109 -7.79 -3.70 5.56
N SER A 110 -6.75 -2.95 5.25
CA SER A 110 -6.58 -1.55 5.67
C SER A 110 -7.62 -0.60 5.06
N MET A 111 -7.99 -0.80 3.80
CA MET A 111 -8.98 0.03 3.12
C MET A 111 -10.38 -0.19 3.70
N ILE A 112 -10.77 -1.45 3.93
CA ILE A 112 -12.04 -1.81 4.55
C ILE A 112 -12.12 -1.22 5.96
N TYR A 113 -11.06 -1.36 6.75
CA TYR A 113 -10.97 -0.75 8.07
C TYR A 113 -11.12 0.78 8.02
N TRP A 114 -10.40 1.44 7.11
CA TRP A 114 -10.50 2.88 6.95
C TRP A 114 -11.92 3.33 6.60
N PHE A 115 -12.61 2.63 5.70
CA PHE A 115 -13.97 2.97 5.31
C PHE A 115 -14.99 2.70 6.44
N ALA A 116 -14.94 1.51 7.03
CA ALA A 116 -15.92 1.04 8.00
C ALA A 116 -15.77 1.70 9.39
N GLU A 117 -14.54 1.86 9.86
CA GLU A 117 -14.26 2.38 11.20
C GLU A 117 -13.87 3.86 11.17
N ILE A 118 -12.92 4.25 10.33
CA ILE A 118 -12.38 5.62 10.40
C ILE A 118 -13.33 6.63 9.76
N LYS A 119 -13.70 6.43 8.49
CA LYS A 119 -14.50 7.39 7.74
C LYS A 119 -15.94 7.48 8.26
N THR A 120 -16.55 6.34 8.56
CA THR A 120 -17.95 6.26 9.01
C THR A 120 -18.12 6.70 10.47
N LYS A 121 -17.25 6.24 11.38
CA LYS A 121 -17.45 6.45 12.83
C LYS A 121 -16.60 7.58 13.41
N ASN A 122 -15.65 8.14 12.63
CA ASN A 122 -14.70 9.16 13.07
C ASN A 122 -14.14 8.95 14.50
N PRO A 123 -13.67 7.73 14.85
CA PRO A 123 -13.10 7.46 16.15
C PRO A 123 -11.88 8.35 16.38
N LYS A 124 -11.82 8.98 17.55
CA LYS A 124 -10.60 9.62 18.02
C LYS A 124 -9.82 8.58 18.83
N PRO A 125 -8.67 8.07 18.34
CA PRO A 125 -7.85 7.14 19.09
C PRO A 125 -7.42 7.79 20.42
N ILE A 126 -7.59 7.05 21.51
CA ILE A 126 -7.18 7.52 22.84
C ILE A 126 -5.67 7.42 22.90
N ILE A 127 -5.04 8.54 23.21
CA ILE A 127 -3.61 8.60 23.50
C ILE A 127 -3.53 8.44 25.02
N PRO A 128 -2.96 7.34 25.54
CA PRO A 128 -2.62 7.28 26.96
C PRO A 128 -1.71 8.46 27.24
N ASN A 129 -2.07 9.27 28.24
CA ASN A 129 -1.44 10.56 28.53
C ASN A 129 0.08 10.51 28.38
N GLN A 130 0.60 11.53 27.69
CA GLN A 130 2.01 11.87 27.74
C GLN A 130 2.32 12.15 29.22
N PHE A 131 2.97 11.20 29.89
CA PHE A 131 3.73 11.49 31.09
C PHE A 131 5.05 12.14 30.66
#